data_AF-A0A259I3U1-F1
#
_entry.id   AF-A0A259I3U1-F1
#
_cell.length_a   1.000
_cell.length_b   1.000
_cell.length_c   1.000
_cell.angle_alpha   90.00
_cell.angle_beta   90.00
_cell.angle_gamma   90.00
#
_symmetry.space_group_name_H-M   'P 1'
#
loop_
_entity.id
_entity.type
_entity.pdbx_description
1 polymer ?
#
loop_
_entity_poly.entity_id
_entity_poly.type
_entity_poly.pdbx_seq_one_letter_code
_entity_poly.pdbx_strand_id
1 'polypeptide(L)' 'HNWNISLKTGEALGEDKGCVPTIPMKVDAGRMYLLRSAVVGKRAA' A
#
# COMPACT_ATOMS: atom_id res chain seq x y z
N HIS A 1 -11.97 16.28 -5.70
CA HIS A 1 -11.34 15.07 -5.13
C HIS A 1 -9.89 14.95 -5.64
N ASN A 2 -8.99 15.81 -5.17
CA ASN A 2 -7.59 15.94 -5.61
C ASN A 2 -6.64 15.53 -4.48
N TRP A 3 -6.90 14.39 -3.83
CA TRP A 3 -6.12 13.94 -2.69
C TRP A 3 -4.70 13.59 -3.15
N ASN A 4 -3.71 14.29 -2.59
CA ASN A 4 -2.32 13.95 -2.80
C ASN A 4 -1.90 12.97 -1.71
N ILE A 5 -1.48 11.76 -2.08
CA ILE A 5 -1.19 10.68 -1.13
C ILE A 5 0.29 10.30 -1.25
N SER A 6 0.98 10.26 -0.12
CA SER A 6 2.36 9.79 -0.05
C SER A 6 2.44 8.31 -0.41
N LEU A 7 3.20 7.98 -1.46
CA LEU A 7 3.47 6.57 -1.83
C LEU A 7 4.27 5.82 -0.76
N LYS A 8 5.02 6.54 0.08
CA LYS A 8 5.87 5.94 1.12
C LYS A 8 5.09 5.59 2.38
N THR A 9 4.14 6.44 2.77
CA THR A 9 3.46 6.33 4.07
C THR A 9 1.97 6.01 3.94
N GLY A 10 1.36 6.26 2.77
CA GLY A 10 -0.08 6.14 2.56
C GLY A 10 -0.88 7.32 3.15
N GLU A 11 -0.22 8.28 3.79
CA GLU A 11 -0.87 9.46 4.37
C GLU A 11 -1.29 10.45 3.28
N ALA A 12 -2.46 11.06 3.46
CA ALA A 12 -2.86 12.26 2.72
C ALA A 12 -1.89 13.42 3.02
N LEU A 13 -1.64 14.25 2.01
CA LEU A 13 -0.74 15.39 2.05
C LEU A 13 -1.52 16.69 1.89
N GLY A 14 -0.91 17.79 2.35
CA GLY A 14 -1.55 19.11 2.32
C GLY A 14 -2.52 19.27 3.49
N GLU A 15 -3.72 19.79 3.20
CA GLU A 15 -4.74 20.04 4.23
C GLU A 15 -5.68 18.86 4.46
N ASP A 16 -5.67 17.88 3.55
CA ASP A 16 -6.44 16.63 3.69
C ASP A 16 -5.89 15.77 4.84
N LYS A 17 -6.79 15.09 5.57
CA LYS A 17 -6.44 14.19 6.68
C LYS A 17 -7.06 12.82 6.46
N GLY A 18 -6.21 11.80 6.54
CA GLY A 18 -6.59 10.40 6.35
C GLY A 18 -5.43 9.62 5.76
N CYS A 19 -5.59 8.29 5.68
CA CYS A 19 -4.58 7.43 5.13
C CYS A 19 -5.19 6.26 4.34
N VAL A 20 -4.38 5.70 3.45
CA VAL A 20 -4.62 4.42 2.79
C VAL A 20 -3.57 3.40 3.26
N PRO A 21 -3.91 2.10 3.33
CA PRO A 21 -2.94 1.09 3.73
C PRO A 21 -1.80 0.97 2.70
N THR A 22 -0.58 0.79 3.19
CA THR A 22 0.59 0.45 2.35
C THR A 22 0.82 -1.07 2.38
N ILE A 23 1.33 -1.60 1.26
CA ILE A 23 1.65 -3.03 1.13
C ILE A 23 3.18 -3.16 0.99
N PRO A 24 3.84 -3.98 1.82
CA PRO A 24 5.26 -4.25 1.63
C PRO A 24 5.53 -4.88 0.27
N MET A 25 6.52 -4.34 -0.44
CA MET A 25 6.92 -4.75 -1.78
C MET A 25 8.42 -5.02 -1.87
N LYS A 26 8.81 -6.01 -2.69
CA LYS A 26 10.20 -6.25 -3.12
C LYS A 26 10.28 -6.14 -4.63
N VAL A 27 11.33 -5.51 -5.14
CA VAL A 27 11.71 -5.59 -6.57
C VAL A 27 12.88 -6.55 -6.69
N ASP A 28 12.78 -7.53 -7.59
CA ASP A 28 13.83 -8.51 -7.85
C ASP A 28 13.80 -8.93 -9.32
N ALA A 29 14.94 -8.85 -10.00
CA ALA A 29 15.09 -9.12 -11.44
C ALA A 29 14.00 -8.45 -12.32
N GLY A 30 13.66 -7.19 -12.02
CA GLY A 30 12.63 -6.44 -12.74
C GLY A 30 11.18 -6.84 -12.44
N ARG A 31 10.96 -7.79 -11.52
CA ARG A 31 9.62 -8.19 -11.05
C ARG A 31 9.30 -7.56 -9.70
N MET A 32 8.07 -7.08 -9.56
CA MET A 32 7.54 -6.60 -8.28
C MET A 32 6.80 -7.72 -7.57
N TYR A 33 7.14 -7.93 -6.30
CA TYR A 33 6.50 -8.89 -5.41
C TYR A 33 5.78 -8.13 -4.31
N LEU A 34 4.52 -8.48 -4.08
CA LEU A 34 3.74 -7.98 -2.95
C LEU A 34 3.77 -9.02 -1.83
N LEU A 35 3.83 -8.58 -0.58
CA LEU A 35 3.73 -9.47 0.56
C LEU A 35 2.36 -10.16 0.56
N ARG A 36 2.35 -11.48 0.34
CA ARG A 36 1.13 -12.27 0.15
C ARG A 36 0.12 -12.12 1.29
N SER A 37 0.58 -12.12 2.54
CA SER A 37 -0.29 -12.01 3.72
C SER A 37 -0.99 -10.65 3.83
N ALA A 38 -0.49 -9.61 3.17
CA ALA A 38 -1.10 -8.29 3.14
C ALA A 38 -2.22 -8.15 2.09
N VAL A 39 -2.31 -9.07 1.12
CA VAL A 39 -3.22 -8.96 -0.03
C VAL A 39 -4.17 -10.14 -0.20
N VAL A 40 -3.80 -11.33 0.30
CA VAL A 40 -4.65 -12.52 0.24
C VAL A 40 -5.34 -12.70 1.59
N GLY A 41 -6.67 -12.70 1.59
CA GLY A 41 -7.46 -13.01 2.77
C GLY A 41 -7.10 -14.38 3.35
N LYS A 42 -7.23 -14.52 4.69
CA LYS A 42 -7.07 -15.83 5.33
C LYS A 42 -8.08 -16.81 4.73
N ARG A 43 -7.63 -17.99 4.31
CA ARG A 43 -8.55 -19.05 3.95
C ARG A 43 -9.31 -19.50 5.20
N ALA A 44 -10.62 -19.68 5.07
CA ALA A 44 -11.40 -20.39 6.07
C ALA A 44 -10.90 -21.85 6.14
N ALA A 45 -10.93 -22.42 7.35
CA ALA A 45 -10.56 -23.82 7.60
C ALA A 45 -11.56 -24.80 6.99
#